data_AF-A0A3A5JK06-F1
#
_entry.id   AF-A0A3A5JK06-F1
#
_cell.length_a   1.000
_cell.length_b   1.000
_cell.length_c   1.000
_cell.angle_alpha   90.00
_cell.angle_beta   90.00
_cell.angle_gamma   90.00
#
_symmetry.space_group_name_H-M   'P 1'
#
loop_
_entity.id
_entity.type
_entity.pdbx_description
1 polymer ?
#
loop_
_entity_poly.entity_id
_entity_poly.type
_entity_poly.pdbx_seq_one_letter_code
_entity_poly.pdbx_strand_id
1 'polypeptide(L)' 'MYSFESPAAHVQGRGVVTELGDCVASLGSSALVIGDEVVLDIVGDRARTSLDDAPPPNQLDRAVPPPTKPR' A
#
# COMPACT_ATOMS: atom_id res chain seq x y z
N MET A 1 23.52 -23.25 6.21
CA MET A 1 23.15 -22.23 5.20
C MET A 1 22.27 -21.23 5.93
N TYR A 2 22.64 -19.95 5.92
CA TYR A 2 21.82 -18.88 6.49
C TYR A 2 21.21 -18.09 5.34
N SER A 3 19.90 -17.91 5.38
CA SER A 3 19.17 -17.05 4.46
C SER A 3 18.77 -15.78 5.20
N PHE A 4 18.86 -14.64 4.51
CA PHE A 4 18.36 -13.36 4.99
C PHE A 4 17.13 -12.98 4.16
N GLU A 5 16.06 -12.60 4.84
CA GLU A 5 14.81 -12.15 4.24
C GLU A 5 14.46 -10.78 4.80
N SER A 6 13.97 -9.90 3.94
CA SER A 6 13.52 -8.56 4.32
C SER A 6 12.31 -8.13 3.49
N PRO A 7 11.53 -7.15 3.97
CA PRO A 7 10.55 -6.46 3.14
C PRO A 7 11.21 -5.83 1.91
N ALA A 8 10.44 -5.66 0.82
CA ALA A 8 10.89 -4.94 -0.36
C ALA A 8 11.10 -3.44 -0.07
N ALA A 9 10.35 -2.88 0.89
CA ALA A 9 10.47 -1.50 1.34
C ALA A 9 10.05 -1.37 2.82
N HIS A 10 10.65 -0.40 3.53
CA HIS A 10 10.26 0.02 4.88
C HIS A 10 10.20 1.55 4.91
N VAL A 11 9.03 2.11 5.22
CA VAL A 11 8.79 3.56 5.26
C VAL A 11 8.42 3.96 6.68
N GLN A 12 9.16 4.92 7.25
CA GLN A 12 8.95 5.37 8.62
C GLN A 12 9.22 6.87 8.73
N GLY A 13 8.28 7.59 9.33
CA GLY A 13 8.40 9.02 9.56
C GLY A 13 7.13 9.58 10.19
N ARG A 14 7.20 10.83 10.67
CA ARG A 14 6.02 11.53 11.18
C ARG A 14 5.17 11.97 10.00
N GLY A 15 3.89 11.57 9.99
CA GLY A 15 2.93 12.02 8.99
C GLY A 15 2.93 11.23 7.67
N VAL A 16 3.77 10.20 7.53
CA VAL A 16 3.92 9.40 6.29
C VAL A 16 2.64 8.78 5.75
N VAL A 17 1.56 8.74 6.54
CA VAL A 17 0.22 8.34 6.05
C VAL A 17 -0.29 9.25 4.92
N THR A 18 0.18 10.50 4.82
CA THR A 18 -0.16 11.41 3.72
C THR A 18 0.65 11.16 2.45
N GLU A 19 1.65 10.26 2.51
CA GLU A 19 2.53 9.85 1.41
C GLU A 19 2.23 8.40 0.95
N LEU A 20 1.13 7.81 1.44
CA LEU A 20 0.71 6.44 1.14
C LEU A 20 0.59 6.19 -0.36
N GLY A 21 -0.05 7.10 -1.10
CA GLY A 21 -0.23 7.02 -2.55
C GLY A 21 1.09 6.87 -3.29
N ASP A 22 2.06 7.75 -3.00
CA ASP A 22 3.39 7.72 -3.62
C ASP A 22 4.14 6.42 -3.28
N CYS A 23 4.01 5.94 -2.04
CA CYS A 23 4.68 4.71 -1.60
C CYS A 23 4.15 3.46 -2.29
N VAL A 24 2.87 3.43 -2.67
CA VAL A 24 2.21 2.24 -3.25
C VAL A 24 1.86 2.39 -4.73
N ALA A 25 2.15 3.53 -5.36
CA ALA A 25 1.79 3.82 -6.74
C ALA A 25 2.29 2.73 -7.72
N SER A 26 3.46 2.13 -7.45
CA SER A 26 4.01 1.06 -8.30
C SER A 26 3.37 -0.32 -8.08
N LEU A 27 2.52 -0.49 -7.06
CA LEU A 27 1.89 -1.78 -6.72
C LEU A 27 0.58 -2.02 -7.46
N GLY A 28 -0.11 -0.97 -7.90
CA GLY A 28 -1.37 -1.06 -8.64
C GLY A 28 -2.19 0.22 -8.61
N SER A 29 -3.35 0.18 -9.26
CA SER A 29 -4.25 1.33 -9.41
C SER A 29 -5.40 1.35 -8.40
N SER A 30 -5.45 0.38 -7.49
CA SER A 30 -6.53 0.24 -6.51
C SER A 30 -6.00 -0.38 -5.23
N ALA A 31 -6.49 0.10 -4.09
CA ALA A 31 -6.11 -0.38 -2.78
C ALA A 31 -7.33 -0.68 -1.92
N LEU A 32 -7.21 -1.71 -1.06
CA LEU A 32 -8.17 -1.99 0.00
C LEU A 32 -7.56 -1.55 1.33
N VAL A 33 -8.13 -0.51 1.95
CA VAL A 33 -7.72 -0.04 3.28
C VAL A 33 -8.45 -0.85 4.35
N ILE A 34 -7.70 -1.51 5.23
CA ILE A 34 -8.23 -2.36 6.31
C ILE A 34 -7.76 -1.80 7.65
N GLY A 35 -8.69 -1.62 8.58
CA GLY A 35 -8.45 -1.21 9.95
C GLY A 35 -9.73 -1.41 10.77
N ASP A 36 -9.62 -1.43 12.09
CA ASP A 36 -10.80 -1.31 12.95
C ASP A 36 -11.38 0.11 12.91
N GLU A 37 -12.58 0.27 13.46
CA GLU A 37 -13.30 1.56 13.48
C GLU A 37 -12.48 2.69 14.12
N VAL A 38 -11.82 2.42 15.26
CA VAL A 38 -11.03 3.44 15.96
C VAL A 38 -9.83 3.87 15.12
N VAL A 39 -9.13 2.92 14.48
CA VAL A 39 -8.00 3.24 13.61
C VAL A 39 -8.45 4.03 12.39
N LEU A 40 -9.54 3.61 11.74
CA LEU A 40 -10.07 4.30 10.56
C LEU A 40 -10.61 5.70 10.89
N ASP A 41 -11.14 5.93 12.08
CA ASP A 41 -11.52 7.27 12.55
C ASP A 41 -10.30 8.18 12.75
N ILE A 42 -9.14 7.63 13.11
CA ILE A 42 -7.91 8.42 13.37
C ILE A 42 -7.17 8.77 12.07
N VAL A 43 -7.09 7.83 11.11
CA VAL A 43 -6.24 7.96 9.91
C VAL A 43 -6.91 7.65 8.58
N GLY A 44 -8.10 7.07 8.58
CA GLY A 44 -8.75 6.53 7.38
C GLY A 44 -8.94 7.56 6.28
N ASP A 45 -9.38 8.77 6.63
CA ASP A 45 -9.55 9.85 5.65
C ASP A 45 -8.22 10.28 5.03
N ARG A 46 -7.15 10.44 5.83
CA ARG A 46 -5.82 10.81 5.30
C ARG A 46 -5.25 9.73 4.39
N ALA A 47 -5.47 8.47 4.74
CA ALA A 47 -5.04 7.35 3.92
C ALA A 47 -5.78 7.33 2.58
N ARG A 48 -7.11 7.50 2.58
CA ARG A 48 -7.91 7.57 1.35
C ARG A 48 -7.53 8.76 0.48
N THR A 49 -7.43 9.96 1.05
CA THR A 49 -7.02 11.16 0.31
C THR A 49 -5.65 10.96 -0.33
N SER A 50 -4.67 10.41 0.40
CA SER A 50 -3.34 10.15 -0.17
C SER A 50 -3.38 9.13 -1.32
N LEU A 51 -4.24 8.11 -1.24
CA LEU A 51 -4.40 7.11 -2.30
C LEU A 51 -5.15 7.65 -3.52
N ASP A 52 -6.13 8.54 -3.33
CA ASP A 52 -6.92 9.15 -4.40
C ASP A 52 -6.11 10.22 -5.17
N ASP A 53 -5.21 10.92 -4.49
CA ASP A 53 -4.31 11.92 -5.08
C ASP A 53 -3.10 11.28 -5.80
N ALA A 54 -2.94 9.95 -5.70
CA ALA A 54 -1.80 9.24 -6.24
C ALA A 54 -1.81 9.26 -7.78
N PRO A 55 -0.65 9.47 -8.44
CA PRO A 55 -0.55 9.29 -9.88
C PRO A 55 -0.83 7.82 -10.26
N PRO A 56 -1.45 7.55 -11.41
CA PRO A 56 -1.67 6.18 -11.86
C PRO A 56 -0.32 5.46 -12.01
N PRO A 57 -0.26 4.13 -11.75
CA PRO A 57 0.95 3.36 -11.94
C PRO A 57 1.50 3.61 -13.36
N ASN A 58 2.72 4.15 -13.43
CA ASN A 58 3.50 4.11 -14.65
C ASN A 58 3.61 2.64 -15.06
N GLN A 59 3.12 2.33 -16.27
CA GLN A 59 2.88 0.99 -16.80
C GLN A 59 4.18 0.17 -16.88
N LEU A 60 4.65 -0.33 -15.73
CA LEU A 60 5.75 -1.26 -15.61
C LEU A 60 5.14 -2.67 -15.51
N ASP A 61 5.62 -3.51 -16.40
CA ASP A 61 5.09 -4.80 -16.83
C ASP A 61 4.49 -5.73 -15.77
N ARG A 62 3.35 -6.31 -16.19
CA ARG A 62 2.74 -7.60 -15.83
C ARG A 62 2.13 -7.75 -14.42
N ALA A 63 0.80 -7.66 -14.38
CA ALA A 63 -0.02 -8.04 -13.24
C ALA A 63 0.26 -9.48 -12.79
N VAL A 64 0.63 -9.65 -11.52
CA VAL A 64 0.63 -10.95 -10.82
C VAL A 64 -0.77 -11.13 -10.21
N PRO A 65 -1.52 -12.18 -10.56
CA PRO A 65 -2.85 -12.41 -10.00
C PRO A 65 -2.77 -12.64 -8.49
N PRO A 66 -3.82 -12.25 -7.72
CA PRO A 66 -3.85 -12.44 -6.28
C PRO A 66 -3.73 -13.94 -5.93
N PRO A 67 -2.99 -14.30 -4.88
CA PRO A 67 -2.85 -15.69 -4.47
C PRO A 67 -4.21 -16.23 -4.01
N THR A 68 -4.80 -17.13 -4.79
CA THR A 68 -5.97 -17.92 -4.38
C THR A 68 -5.50 -19.11 -3.56
N LYS A 69 -5.91 -19.22 -2.30
CA LYS A 69 -5.69 -20.45 -1.52
C LYS A 69 -6.47 -21.61 -2.17
N PRO A 70 -5.86 -22.80 -2.37
CA PRO A 70 -6.61 -23.97 -2.84
C PRO A 70 -7.68 -24.35 -1.81
N ARG A 71 -8.85 -24.76 -2.32
CA ARG A 71 -9.99 -25.26 -1.53
C ARG A 71 -9.65 -26.53 -0.77
#